data_AF-A0A3M9L275-F1
#
_entry.id   AF-A0A3M9L275-F1
#
_cell.length_a   1.000
_cell.length_b   1.000
_cell.length_c   1.000
_cell.angle_alpha   90.00
_cell.angle_beta   90.00
_cell.angle_gamma   90.00
#
_symmetry.space_group_name_H-M   'P 1'
#
loop_
_entity.id
_entity.type
_entity.pdbx_description
1 polymer ?
#
loop_
_entity_poly.entity_id
_entity_poly.type
_entity_poly.pdbx_seq_one_letter_code
_entity_poly.pdbx_strand_id
1 'polypeptide(L)'
;MTSCLSIASFSTSENTARSTYFQKSCYSVLKRKRHFTSGLDVHVGFLHEMNPSKYSLAYDLQEPFRFLVELTVLNLIERDVMDKQDFIRTENYGLRFKPTGARKLTSEFNVMLNKGLTYKGKNSSWSSILLLKTRELAFYLTGKRKKLEFVNPVYKVERDDSEELRQKILDMSYSEWKKMGFSKGTLHYMKQNAKSVKPFTLNSHVRERLKNLGC
;
A
#
# COMPACT_ATOMS: atom_id res chain seq x y z
N MET A 1 11.33 -0.59 22.85
CA MET A 1 12.17 0.29 21.99
C MET A 1 12.73 -0.42 20.74
N THR A 2 12.52 -1.72 20.56
CA THR A 2 13.12 -2.52 19.46
C THR A 2 12.31 -2.55 18.15
N SER A 3 11.07 -2.06 18.12
CA SER A 3 10.17 -2.14 16.94
C SER A 3 10.17 -0.91 16.04
N CYS A 4 10.63 0.27 16.52
CA CYS A 4 10.81 1.44 15.66
C CYS A 4 12.15 1.41 14.91
N LEU A 5 13.16 0.74 15.49
CA LEU A 5 14.49 0.58 14.86
C LEU A 5 14.46 -0.38 13.65
N SER A 6 13.50 -1.30 13.56
CA SER A 6 13.38 -2.21 12.41
C SER A 6 12.83 -1.53 11.15
N ILE A 7 12.16 -0.38 11.28
CA ILE A 7 11.67 0.39 10.12
C ILE A 7 12.80 1.26 9.54
N ALA A 8 13.70 1.76 10.40
CA ALA A 8 14.83 2.60 10.02
C ALA A 8 16.07 1.81 9.53
N SER A 9 16.10 0.49 9.74
CA SER A 9 17.23 -0.39 9.38
C SER A 9 17.03 -1.15 8.07
N PHE A 10 16.23 -0.62 7.13
CA PHE A 10 16.10 -1.25 5.81
C PHE A 10 17.30 -0.85 4.94
N SER A 11 18.20 -1.81 4.78
CA SER A 11 19.46 -1.64 4.05
C SER A 11 19.21 -1.13 2.62
N THR A 12 20.19 -0.40 2.07
CA THR A 12 20.24 0.03 0.66
C THR A 12 19.90 -1.10 -0.32
N SER A 13 20.24 -2.35 0.04
CA SER A 13 19.97 -3.54 -0.77
C SER A 13 18.51 -4.01 -0.81
N GLU A 14 17.76 -3.82 0.28
CA GLU A 14 16.33 -4.15 0.34
C GLU A 14 15.50 -3.13 -0.42
N ASN A 15 15.93 -1.85 -0.42
CA ASN A 15 15.35 -0.82 -1.26
C ASN A 15 15.57 -1.12 -2.76
N THR A 16 16.71 -1.68 -3.14
CA THR A 16 16.95 -2.19 -4.51
C THR A 16 16.04 -3.37 -4.85
N ALA A 17 15.84 -4.33 -3.92
CA ALA A 17 14.95 -5.47 -4.12
C ALA A 17 13.48 -5.05 -4.25
N ARG A 18 13.04 -4.06 -3.45
CA ARG A 18 11.71 -3.42 -3.51
C ARG A 18 11.50 -2.72 -4.85
N SER A 19 12.46 -1.88 -5.25
CA SER A 19 12.44 -1.19 -6.55
C SER A 19 12.36 -2.20 -7.70
N THR A 20 13.20 -3.23 -7.69
CA THR A 20 13.25 -4.25 -8.76
C THR A 20 11.95 -5.08 -8.84
N TYR A 21 11.36 -5.46 -7.70
CA TYR A 21 10.08 -6.17 -7.71
C TYR A 21 8.91 -5.27 -8.10
N PHE A 22 8.89 -4.02 -7.62
CA PHE A 22 7.89 -3.03 -8.03
C PHE A 22 7.95 -2.80 -9.54
N GLN A 23 9.16 -2.60 -10.07
CA GLN A 23 9.43 -2.48 -11.49
C GLN A 23 8.82 -3.63 -12.27
N LYS A 24 9.11 -4.87 -11.85
CA LYS A 24 8.62 -6.09 -12.50
C LYS A 24 7.10 -6.24 -12.37
N SER A 25 6.52 -5.90 -11.24
CA SER A 25 5.08 -6.01 -10.97
C SER A 25 4.27 -4.93 -11.71
N CYS A 26 4.66 -3.65 -11.63
CA CYS A 26 4.07 -2.58 -12.43
C CYS A 26 4.23 -2.86 -13.92
N TYR A 27 5.43 -3.27 -14.36
CA TYR A 27 5.64 -3.70 -15.74
C TYR A 27 4.75 -4.88 -16.11
N SER A 28 4.55 -5.86 -15.24
CA SER A 28 3.66 -7.00 -15.48
C SER A 28 2.20 -6.58 -15.63
N VAL A 29 1.74 -5.63 -14.81
CA VAL A 29 0.38 -5.05 -14.88
C VAL A 29 0.20 -4.22 -16.15
N LEU A 30 1.17 -3.36 -16.48
CA LEU A 30 1.19 -2.55 -17.70
C LEU A 30 1.27 -3.43 -18.97
N LYS A 31 2.14 -4.46 -18.97
CA LYS A 31 2.36 -5.37 -20.09
C LYS A 31 1.19 -6.32 -20.34
N ARG A 32 0.58 -6.90 -19.29
CA ARG A 32 -0.58 -7.80 -19.45
C ARG A 32 -1.76 -7.08 -20.10
N LYS A 33 -1.88 -5.78 -19.86
CA LYS A 33 -2.87 -4.94 -20.51
C LYS A 33 -2.22 -4.21 -21.68
N ARG A 34 -1.84 -4.94 -22.75
CA ARG A 34 -1.30 -4.41 -24.04
C ARG A 34 -2.04 -3.19 -24.63
N HIS A 35 -3.28 -2.95 -24.21
CA HIS A 35 -4.07 -1.75 -24.53
C HIS A 35 -3.71 -0.50 -23.70
N PHE A 36 -2.72 -0.55 -22.80
CA PHE A 36 -2.28 0.58 -21.95
C PHE A 36 -1.53 1.65 -22.73
N THR A 37 -0.74 1.24 -23.72
CA THR A 37 -0.11 2.15 -24.67
C THR A 37 -1.25 2.71 -25.49
N SER A 38 -1.78 3.85 -25.07
CA SER A 38 -2.81 4.59 -25.80
C SER A 38 -2.22 5.22 -27.08
N GLY A 39 -1.37 4.47 -27.79
CA GLY A 39 -0.39 4.92 -28.76
C GLY A 39 0.95 5.40 -28.17
N LEU A 40 1.17 5.34 -26.85
CA LEU A 40 2.41 5.85 -26.22
C LEU A 40 3.59 4.88 -26.38
N ASP A 41 4.74 5.41 -26.78
CA ASP A 41 6.01 4.68 -26.80
C ASP A 41 6.53 4.49 -25.37
N VAL A 42 6.67 3.23 -24.96
CA VAL A 42 7.11 2.86 -23.61
C VAL A 42 8.61 3.12 -23.37
N HIS A 43 9.39 3.34 -24.42
CA HIS A 43 10.82 3.62 -24.33
C HIS A 43 11.14 5.10 -24.15
N VAL A 44 10.18 6.00 -24.38
CA VAL A 44 10.35 7.45 -24.29
C VAL A 44 9.65 7.98 -23.04
N GLY A 45 10.40 8.18 -21.96
CA GLY A 45 9.94 8.89 -20.77
C GLY A 45 10.37 10.35 -20.75
N PHE A 46 9.81 11.07 -19.79
CA PHE A 46 10.05 12.48 -19.47
C PHE A 46 11.02 12.67 -18.30
N LEU A 47 11.01 11.76 -17.32
CA LEU A 47 11.79 11.90 -16.08
C LEU A 47 13.02 10.97 -16.07
N HIS A 48 12.86 9.69 -16.39
CA HIS A 48 13.96 8.73 -16.31
C HIS A 48 14.76 8.65 -17.62
N GLU A 49 15.98 9.18 -17.65
CA GLU A 49 16.90 8.90 -18.74
C GLU A 49 17.44 7.46 -18.62
N MET A 50 17.20 6.64 -19.65
CA MET A 50 17.58 5.23 -19.64
C MET A 50 18.08 4.79 -21.02
N ASN A 51 18.82 3.67 -21.03
CA ASN A 51 19.20 3.03 -22.29
C ASN A 51 17.97 2.74 -23.16
N PRO A 52 18.06 2.85 -24.50
CA PRO A 52 16.92 2.67 -25.41
C PRO A 52 16.19 1.33 -25.29
N SER A 53 16.88 0.27 -24.83
CA SER A 53 16.27 -1.05 -24.60
C SER A 53 15.40 -1.13 -23.34
N LYS A 54 15.37 -0.08 -22.51
CA LYS A 54 14.60 0.02 -21.27
C LYS A 54 13.33 0.82 -21.49
N TYR A 55 12.34 0.56 -20.63
CA TYR A 55 11.01 1.16 -20.73
C TYR A 55 10.90 2.44 -19.89
N SER A 56 11.63 3.49 -20.28
CA SER A 56 11.71 4.75 -19.52
C SER A 56 10.33 5.28 -19.07
N LEU A 57 9.34 5.32 -19.97
CA LEU A 57 7.99 5.79 -19.63
C LEU A 57 7.30 4.96 -18.53
N ALA A 58 7.60 3.66 -18.45
CA ALA A 58 7.07 2.81 -17.38
C ALA A 58 7.66 3.17 -16.01
N TYR A 59 8.92 3.62 -15.97
CA TYR A 59 9.54 4.14 -14.73
C TYR A 59 8.93 5.50 -14.33
N ASP A 60 8.55 6.33 -15.28
CA ASP A 60 7.87 7.59 -14.94
C ASP A 60 6.46 7.33 -14.40
N LEU A 61 5.71 6.46 -15.07
CA LEU A 61 4.33 6.16 -14.70
C LEU A 61 4.22 5.38 -13.39
N GLN A 62 5.27 4.68 -12.95
CA GLN A 62 5.23 3.95 -11.68
C GLN A 62 5.39 4.88 -10.47
N GLU A 63 6.05 6.04 -10.59
CA GLU A 63 6.38 6.90 -9.44
C GLU A 63 5.14 7.32 -8.64
N PRO A 64 4.04 7.79 -9.27
CA PRO A 64 2.84 8.16 -8.53
C PRO A 64 2.15 7.00 -7.82
N PHE A 65 2.48 5.75 -8.17
CA PHE A 65 1.87 4.53 -7.64
C PHE A 65 2.84 3.69 -6.81
N ARG A 66 4.08 4.17 -6.58
CA ARG A 66 5.14 3.47 -5.82
C ARG A 66 4.68 3.09 -4.42
N PHE A 67 3.89 3.97 -3.81
CA PHE A 67 3.32 3.76 -2.49
C PHE A 67 2.48 2.47 -2.39
N LEU A 68 1.85 1.98 -3.47
CA LEU A 68 1.05 0.75 -3.43
C LEU A 68 1.89 -0.47 -3.08
N VAL A 69 3.13 -0.56 -3.59
CA VAL A 69 4.04 -1.65 -3.23
C VAL A 69 4.64 -1.43 -1.86
N GLU A 70 4.99 -0.20 -1.50
CA GLU A 70 5.50 0.09 -0.15
C GLU A 70 4.50 -0.32 0.92
N LEU A 71 3.23 0.03 0.75
CA LEU A 71 2.15 -0.40 1.65
C LEU A 71 1.96 -1.92 1.64
N THR A 72 2.10 -2.57 0.49
CA THR A 72 2.01 -4.03 0.39
C THR A 72 3.10 -4.70 1.23
N VAL A 73 4.34 -4.22 1.09
CA VAL A 73 5.49 -4.74 1.85
C VAL A 73 5.31 -4.46 3.35
N LEU A 74 4.87 -3.25 3.70
CA LEU A 74 4.59 -2.88 5.09
C LEU A 74 3.53 -3.80 5.69
N ASN A 75 2.42 -4.04 5.00
CA ASN A 75 1.35 -4.95 5.45
C ASN A 75 1.86 -6.39 5.68
N LEU A 76 2.74 -6.89 4.81
CA LEU A 76 3.31 -8.23 4.94
C LEU A 76 4.24 -8.35 6.16
N ILE A 77 5.00 -7.29 6.45
CA ILE A 77 5.88 -7.24 7.63
C ILE A 77 5.04 -7.10 8.90
N GLU A 78 4.06 -6.19 8.92
CA GLU A 78 3.19 -5.96 10.07
C GLU A 78 2.40 -7.21 10.49
N ARG A 79 2.02 -8.04 9.51
CA ARG A 79 1.29 -9.30 9.74
C ARG A 79 2.21 -10.51 9.99
N ASP A 80 3.52 -10.31 10.00
CA ASP A 80 4.52 -11.38 10.19
C ASP A 80 4.34 -12.54 9.20
N VAL A 81 3.92 -12.23 7.96
CA VAL A 81 3.68 -13.22 6.88
C VAL A 81 4.99 -13.62 6.19
N MET A 82 6.02 -12.79 6.32
CA MET A 82 7.30 -12.93 5.66
C MET A 82 8.36 -13.41 6.66
N ASP A 83 9.04 -14.50 6.32
CA ASP A 83 10.07 -15.10 7.19
C ASP A 83 11.47 -14.89 6.62
N LYS A 84 12.51 -15.06 7.45
CA LYS A 84 13.92 -15.07 7.00
C LYS A 84 14.18 -16.05 5.86
N GLN A 85 13.47 -17.19 5.86
CA GLN A 85 13.58 -18.23 4.82
C GLN A 85 13.10 -17.76 3.44
N ASP A 86 12.27 -16.72 3.36
CA ASP A 86 11.76 -16.17 2.10
C ASP A 86 12.78 -15.28 1.37
N PHE A 87 13.98 -15.12 1.95
CA PHE A 87 15.04 -14.28 1.42
C PHE A 87 16.33 -15.07 1.16
N ILE A 88 17.11 -14.61 0.19
CA ILE A 88 18.47 -15.07 -0.12
C ILE A 88 19.38 -13.87 0.09
N ARG A 89 20.46 -14.08 0.85
CA ARG A 89 21.56 -13.13 0.93
C ARG A 89 22.53 -13.40 -0.21
N THR A 90 22.74 -12.42 -1.06
CA THR A 90 23.77 -12.47 -2.11
C THR A 90 25.15 -12.24 -1.51
N GLU A 91 26.19 -12.61 -2.27
CA GLU A 91 27.60 -12.44 -1.88
C GLU A 91 27.94 -10.98 -1.53
N ASN A 92 27.33 -10.01 -2.21
CA ASN A 92 27.46 -8.58 -1.92
C ASN A 92 26.63 -8.12 -0.70
N TYR A 93 26.28 -9.04 0.20
CA TYR A 93 25.40 -8.84 1.35
C TYR A 93 23.99 -8.32 1.06
N GLY A 94 23.60 -8.21 -0.21
CA GLY A 94 22.26 -7.77 -0.59
C GLY A 94 21.19 -8.82 -0.34
N LEU A 95 19.96 -8.39 -0.06
CA LEU A 95 18.82 -9.29 0.16
C LEU A 95 17.98 -9.43 -1.12
N ARG A 96 17.59 -10.66 -1.48
CA ARG A 96 16.70 -10.95 -2.62
C ARG A 96 15.58 -11.89 -2.20
N PHE A 97 14.40 -11.74 -2.79
CA PHE A 97 13.30 -12.69 -2.55
C PHE A 97 13.58 -14.05 -3.16
N LYS A 98 13.27 -15.11 -2.41
CA LYS A 98 13.05 -16.45 -2.95
C LYS A 98 11.73 -16.50 -3.73
N PRO A 99 11.53 -17.52 -4.57
CA PRO A 99 10.23 -17.75 -5.22
C PRO A 99 9.04 -17.80 -4.24
N THR A 100 9.24 -18.27 -3.00
CA THR A 100 8.20 -18.29 -1.96
C THR A 100 7.79 -16.88 -1.52
N GLY A 101 8.75 -16.05 -1.11
CA GLY A 101 8.53 -14.65 -0.74
C GLY A 101 7.96 -13.82 -1.89
N ALA A 102 8.46 -14.07 -3.11
CA ALA A 102 7.95 -13.45 -4.33
C ALA A 102 6.46 -13.74 -4.56
N ARG A 103 6.02 -14.98 -4.32
CA ARG A 103 4.62 -15.39 -4.44
C ARG A 103 3.75 -14.70 -3.39
N LYS A 104 4.19 -14.68 -2.12
CA LYS A 104 3.52 -13.95 -1.03
C LYS A 104 3.32 -12.48 -1.39
N LEU A 105 4.40 -11.80 -1.82
CA LEU A 105 4.36 -10.40 -2.25
C LEU A 105 3.41 -10.17 -3.42
N THR A 106 3.49 -11.01 -4.46
CA THR A 106 2.62 -10.90 -5.64
C THR A 106 1.15 -11.09 -5.28
N SER A 107 0.85 -12.03 -4.39
CA SER A 107 -0.52 -12.30 -3.93
C SER A 107 -1.11 -11.10 -3.18
N GLU A 108 -0.39 -10.54 -2.20
CA GLU A 108 -0.87 -9.37 -1.44
C GLU A 108 -0.95 -8.12 -2.35
N PHE A 109 0.00 -7.95 -3.26
CA PHE A 109 -0.03 -6.84 -4.20
C PHE A 109 -1.24 -6.90 -5.13
N ASN A 110 -1.65 -8.09 -5.58
CA ASN A 110 -2.87 -8.26 -6.36
C ASN A 110 -4.12 -7.92 -5.55
N VAL A 111 -4.17 -8.23 -4.26
CA VAL A 111 -5.25 -7.80 -3.36
C VAL A 111 -5.29 -6.27 -3.29
N MET A 112 -4.14 -5.62 -3.11
CA MET A 112 -4.05 -4.16 -3.09
C MET A 112 -4.49 -3.52 -4.42
N LEU A 113 -4.04 -4.06 -5.56
CA LEU A 113 -4.43 -3.57 -6.88
C LEU A 113 -5.93 -3.69 -7.17
N ASN A 114 -6.59 -4.70 -6.60
CA ASN A 114 -8.02 -4.95 -6.78
C ASN A 114 -8.89 -4.31 -5.69
N LYS A 115 -8.29 -3.67 -4.68
CA LYS A 115 -9.04 -2.91 -3.67
C LYS A 115 -9.87 -1.81 -4.36
N GLY A 116 -11.17 -1.83 -4.12
CA GLY A 116 -12.10 -0.85 -4.66
C GLY A 116 -11.99 0.49 -3.93
N LEU A 117 -12.05 1.58 -4.69
CA LEU A 117 -12.25 2.92 -4.17
C LEU A 117 -13.15 3.73 -5.09
N THR A 118 -13.83 4.71 -4.51
CA THR A 118 -14.65 5.64 -5.28
C THR A 118 -13.77 6.70 -5.92
N TYR A 119 -13.70 6.71 -7.25
CA TYR A 119 -13.01 7.73 -8.03
C TYR A 119 -13.93 8.27 -9.13
N LYS A 120 -14.10 9.60 -9.18
CA LYS A 120 -15.04 10.29 -10.10
C LYS A 120 -16.46 9.70 -10.08
N GLY A 121 -16.97 9.42 -8.88
CA GLY A 121 -18.33 8.88 -8.68
C GLY A 121 -18.51 7.41 -9.07
N LYS A 122 -17.44 6.70 -9.47
CA LYS A 122 -17.48 5.28 -9.80
C LYS A 122 -16.60 4.48 -8.85
N ASN A 123 -17.05 3.28 -8.47
CA ASN A 123 -16.19 2.34 -7.78
C ASN A 123 -15.19 1.77 -8.78
N SER A 124 -13.90 1.91 -8.51
CA SER A 124 -12.81 1.50 -9.40
C SER A 124 -11.68 0.92 -8.57
N SER A 125 -11.04 -0.11 -9.10
CA SER A 125 -9.82 -0.68 -8.52
C SER A 125 -8.61 0.23 -8.79
N TRP A 126 -7.56 0.12 -7.97
CA TRP A 126 -6.27 0.76 -8.26
C TRP A 126 -5.71 0.36 -9.63
N SER A 127 -5.89 -0.90 -10.03
CA SER A 127 -5.50 -1.38 -11.37
C SER A 127 -6.25 -0.68 -12.52
N SER A 128 -7.48 -0.22 -12.27
CA SER A 128 -8.28 0.54 -13.24
C SER A 128 -7.90 2.03 -13.24
N ILE A 129 -7.57 2.57 -12.06
CA ILE A 129 -7.10 3.96 -11.93
C ILE A 129 -5.75 4.16 -12.61
N LEU A 130 -4.81 3.21 -12.46
CA LEU A 130 -3.53 3.22 -13.17
C LEU A 130 -3.76 3.37 -14.69
N LEU A 131 -4.71 2.61 -15.24
CA LEU A 131 -5.09 2.66 -16.66
C LEU A 131 -5.69 4.00 -17.07
N LEU A 132 -6.57 4.51 -16.23
CA LEU A 132 -7.19 5.80 -16.46
C LEU A 132 -6.14 6.92 -16.47
N LYS A 133 -5.15 6.87 -15.56
CA LYS A 133 -4.07 7.87 -15.50
C LYS A 133 -3.13 7.82 -16.70
N THR A 134 -2.77 6.63 -17.17
CA THR A 134 -1.97 6.53 -18.41
C THR A 134 -2.75 7.06 -19.63
N ARG A 135 -4.06 6.85 -19.69
CA ARG A 135 -4.91 7.44 -20.75
C ARG A 135 -5.03 8.95 -20.63
N GLU A 136 -5.16 9.48 -19.41
CA GLU A 136 -5.17 10.93 -19.15
C GLU A 136 -3.87 11.58 -19.63
N LEU A 137 -2.71 10.92 -19.42
CA LEU A 137 -1.42 11.36 -19.97
C LEU A 137 -1.44 11.38 -21.50
N ALA A 138 -1.91 10.32 -22.16
CA ALA A 138 -1.98 10.28 -23.62
C ALA A 138 -2.88 11.38 -24.21
N PHE A 139 -4.02 11.66 -23.57
CA PHE A 139 -4.90 12.76 -23.97
C PHE A 139 -4.29 14.13 -23.73
N TYR A 140 -3.47 14.26 -22.68
CA TYR A 140 -2.73 15.49 -22.45
C TYR A 140 -1.69 15.73 -23.55
N LEU A 141 -0.91 14.72 -23.89
CA LEU A 141 0.11 14.80 -24.94
C LEU A 141 -0.48 15.05 -26.34
N THR A 142 -1.67 14.53 -26.61
CA THR A 142 -2.38 14.75 -27.89
C THR A 142 -3.24 16.03 -27.90
N GLY A 143 -3.18 16.86 -26.86
CA GLY A 143 -3.95 18.11 -26.77
C GLY A 143 -5.46 17.93 -26.52
N LYS A 144 -5.97 16.70 -26.48
CA LYS A 144 -7.38 16.38 -26.15
C LYS A 144 -7.76 16.76 -24.72
N ARG A 145 -6.78 16.98 -23.85
CA ARG A 145 -6.96 17.37 -22.45
C ARG A 145 -5.94 18.44 -22.07
N LYS A 146 -6.40 19.52 -21.43
CA LYS A 146 -5.54 20.65 -21.03
C LYS A 146 -4.81 20.45 -19.69
N LYS A 147 -5.31 19.59 -18.80
CA LYS A 147 -4.76 19.39 -17.45
C LYS A 147 -4.47 17.92 -17.16
N LEU A 148 -3.25 17.65 -16.71
CA LEU A 148 -2.80 16.35 -16.21
C LEU A 148 -2.57 16.43 -14.70
N GLU A 149 -3.00 15.40 -13.98
CA GLU A 149 -2.84 15.34 -12.52
C GLU A 149 -2.74 13.88 -12.06
N PHE A 150 -1.72 13.54 -11.28
CA PHE A 150 -1.53 12.19 -10.75
C PHE A 150 -1.83 12.06 -9.25
N VAL A 151 -1.98 13.18 -8.53
CA VAL A 151 -2.20 13.21 -7.07
C VAL A 151 -3.51 12.50 -6.68
N ASN A 152 -4.56 12.71 -7.47
CA ASN A 152 -5.86 12.12 -7.22
C ASN A 152 -6.08 10.79 -7.96
N PRO A 153 -6.66 9.75 -7.32
CA PRO A 153 -7.18 9.75 -5.96
C PRO A 153 -6.09 9.61 -4.91
N VAL A 154 -6.23 10.35 -3.80
CA VAL A 154 -5.37 10.21 -2.63
C VAL A 154 -5.67 8.88 -1.93
N TYR A 155 -4.63 8.10 -1.64
CA TYR A 155 -4.78 6.90 -0.82
C TYR A 155 -5.14 7.29 0.62
N LYS A 156 -6.27 6.81 1.11
CA LYS A 156 -6.68 6.97 2.52
C LYS A 156 -6.27 5.73 3.30
N VAL A 157 -5.36 5.91 4.24
CA VAL A 157 -4.98 4.89 5.21
C VAL A 157 -6.13 4.77 6.22
N GLU A 158 -6.93 3.71 6.11
CA GLU A 158 -7.94 3.38 7.12
C GLU A 158 -7.33 2.41 8.14
N ARG A 159 -7.00 2.92 9.33
CA ARG A 159 -6.42 2.18 10.44
C ARG A 159 -7.25 2.34 11.71
N ASP A 160 -7.37 1.24 12.46
CA ASP A 160 -8.12 1.15 13.71
C ASP A 160 -7.22 1.13 14.95
N ASP A 161 -5.93 1.33 14.75
CA ASP A 161 -4.87 1.15 15.74
C ASP A 161 -4.01 2.41 15.90
N SER A 162 -4.55 3.59 15.57
CA SER A 162 -3.86 4.86 15.79
C SER A 162 -3.57 5.08 17.26
N GLU A 163 -2.53 5.84 17.58
CA GLU A 163 -2.12 6.06 18.97
C GLU A 163 -3.23 6.79 19.76
N GLU A 164 -3.94 7.72 19.12
CA GLU A 164 -5.07 8.41 19.73
C GLU A 164 -6.19 7.43 20.09
N LEU A 165 -6.46 6.47 19.21
CA LEU A 165 -7.50 5.45 19.42
C LEU A 165 -7.06 4.43 20.48
N ARG A 166 -5.78 4.05 20.50
CA ARG A 166 -5.20 3.21 21.56
C ARG A 166 -5.36 3.86 22.91
N GLN A 167 -4.94 5.11 23.05
CA GLN A 167 -5.03 5.85 24.30
C GLN A 167 -6.49 5.99 24.75
N LYS A 168 -7.40 6.32 23.82
CA LYS A 168 -8.85 6.39 24.09
C LYS A 168 -9.41 5.06 24.62
N ILE A 169 -8.99 3.92 24.08
CA ILE A 169 -9.41 2.59 24.57
C ILE A 169 -8.83 2.30 25.97
N LEU A 170 -7.58 2.69 26.23
CA LEU A 170 -6.91 2.47 27.51
C LEU A 170 -7.53 3.28 28.65
N ASP A 171 -7.85 4.55 28.38
CA ASP A 171 -8.42 5.47 29.37
C ASP A 171 -9.89 5.18 29.68
N MET A 172 -10.60 4.48 28.78
CA MET A 172 -12.03 4.28 28.92
C MET A 172 -12.41 3.46 30.16
N SER A 173 -13.37 3.97 30.93
CA SER A 173 -13.95 3.26 32.06
C SER A 173 -14.92 2.17 31.60
N TYR A 174 -15.14 1.17 32.44
CA TYR A 174 -16.15 0.14 32.16
C TYR A 174 -17.57 0.73 32.08
N SER A 175 -17.88 1.76 32.87
CA SER A 175 -19.17 2.44 32.83
C SER A 175 -19.46 3.08 31.47
N GLU A 176 -18.49 3.78 30.89
CA GLU A 176 -18.62 4.39 29.56
C GLU A 176 -18.72 3.31 28.48
N TRP A 177 -17.92 2.26 28.59
CA TRP A 177 -17.97 1.13 27.67
C TRP A 177 -19.32 0.39 27.70
N LYS A 178 -19.90 0.23 28.89
CA LYS A 178 -21.21 -0.40 29.09
C LYS A 178 -22.35 0.48 28.55
N LYS A 179 -22.25 1.82 28.69
CA LYS A 179 -23.21 2.76 28.08
C LYS A 179 -23.24 2.64 26.55
N MET A 180 -22.11 2.30 25.93
CA MET A 180 -22.06 1.97 24.50
C MET A 180 -22.64 0.58 24.16
N GLY A 181 -23.19 -0.17 25.12
CA GLY A 181 -23.82 -1.46 24.88
C GLY A 181 -22.85 -2.64 24.70
N PHE A 182 -21.61 -2.52 25.20
CA PHE A 182 -20.61 -3.58 25.10
C PHE A 182 -20.29 -4.24 26.45
N SER A 183 -19.86 -5.50 26.40
CA SER A 183 -19.54 -6.29 27.58
C SER A 183 -18.20 -5.91 28.23
N LYS A 184 -18.01 -6.27 29.50
CA LYS A 184 -16.74 -6.12 30.23
C LYS A 184 -15.60 -6.91 29.58
N GLY A 185 -15.91 -8.11 29.06
CA GLY A 185 -14.94 -8.96 28.37
C GLY A 185 -14.41 -8.31 27.09
N THR A 186 -15.30 -7.67 26.32
CA THR A 186 -14.92 -6.92 25.12
C THR A 186 -13.95 -5.78 25.46
N LEU A 187 -14.22 -5.00 26.51
CA LEU A 187 -13.30 -3.95 26.96
C LEU A 187 -11.94 -4.51 27.36
N HIS A 188 -11.92 -5.58 28.16
CA HIS A 188 -10.67 -6.20 28.58
C HIS A 188 -9.81 -6.61 27.38
N TYR A 189 -10.41 -7.32 26.42
CA TYR A 189 -9.73 -7.76 25.20
C TYR A 189 -9.22 -6.56 24.37
N MET A 190 -10.04 -5.50 24.21
CA MET A 190 -9.63 -4.29 23.51
C MET A 190 -8.46 -3.57 24.20
N LYS A 191 -8.44 -3.50 25.53
CA LYS A 191 -7.31 -2.94 26.28
C LYS A 191 -6.03 -3.78 26.10
N GLN A 192 -6.13 -5.10 26.04
CA GLN A 192 -4.96 -5.95 25.75
C GLN A 192 -4.41 -5.68 24.34
N ASN A 193 -5.28 -5.55 23.34
CA ASN A 193 -4.88 -5.20 21.98
C ASN A 193 -4.25 -3.80 21.91
N ALA A 194 -4.83 -2.81 22.60
CA ALA A 194 -4.33 -1.44 22.63
C ALA A 194 -2.94 -1.33 23.31
N LYS A 195 -2.65 -2.15 24.33
CA LYS A 195 -1.33 -2.23 24.98
C LYS A 195 -0.25 -2.87 24.10
N SER A 196 -0.64 -3.73 23.16
CA SER A 196 0.29 -4.42 22.27
C SER A 196 0.79 -3.47 21.18
N VAL A 197 2.07 -3.58 20.80
CA VAL A 197 2.62 -2.83 19.65
C VAL A 197 2.08 -3.36 18.32
N LYS A 198 1.47 -4.55 18.30
CA LYS A 198 0.91 -5.14 17.09
C LYS A 198 -0.33 -4.38 16.61
N PRO A 199 -0.53 -4.27 15.29
CA PRO A 199 -1.77 -3.71 14.75
C PRO A 199 -2.97 -4.57 15.14
N PHE A 200 -4.11 -3.93 15.35
CA PHE A 200 -5.38 -4.61 15.59
C PHE A 200 -6.49 -3.93 14.81
N THR A 201 -7.59 -4.66 14.61
CA THR A 201 -8.78 -4.13 13.95
C THR A 201 -9.93 -4.07 14.95
N LEU A 202 -10.81 -3.09 14.73
CA LEU A 202 -12.04 -2.98 15.49
C LEU A 202 -13.19 -3.60 14.70
N ASN A 203 -14.07 -4.29 15.41
CA ASN A 203 -15.38 -4.65 14.89
C ASN A 203 -16.12 -3.36 14.44
N SER A 204 -16.88 -3.45 13.35
CA SER A 204 -17.61 -2.31 12.76
C SER A 204 -18.44 -1.54 13.79
N HIS A 205 -19.16 -2.25 14.67
CA HIS A 205 -20.00 -1.63 15.70
C HIS A 205 -19.17 -0.90 16.76
N VAL A 206 -18.04 -1.47 17.17
CA VAL A 206 -17.13 -0.84 18.14
C VAL A 206 -16.50 0.41 17.53
N ARG A 207 -16.04 0.30 16.28
CA ARG A 207 -15.46 1.42 15.52
C ARG A 207 -16.43 2.59 15.39
N GLU A 208 -17.68 2.31 15.01
CA GLU A 208 -18.71 3.34 14.83
C GLU A 208 -19.03 4.06 16.14
N ARG A 209 -19.28 3.31 17.22
CA ARG A 209 -19.62 3.90 18.52
C ARG A 209 -18.46 4.68 19.13
N LEU A 210 -17.21 4.23 18.95
CA LEU A 210 -16.02 4.96 19.41
C LEU A 210 -15.78 6.26 18.65
N LYS A 211 -16.09 6.30 17.34
CA LYS A 211 -16.02 7.54 16.54
C LYS A 211 -17.06 8.56 17.00
N ASN A 212 -18.26 8.11 17.34
CA ASN A 212 -19.35 8.99 17.77
C ASN A 212 -19.18 9.54 19.20
N LEU A 213 -18.25 9.01 19.99
CA LEU A 213 -17.99 9.45 21.37
C LEU A 213 -17.18 10.77 21.46
N GLY A 214 -16.82 11.39 20.33
CA GLY A 214 -16.02 12.61 20.25
C GLY A 214 -16.65 13.75 19.44
N CYS A 215 -17.95 13.66 19.16
CA CYS A 215 -18.77 14.71 18.57
C CYS A 215 -19.85 15.15 19.55
#